data_AF-A0A7X9BFT3-F1
#
_entry.id   AF-A0A7X9BFT3-F1
#
_cell.length_a   1.000
_cell.length_b   1.000
_cell.length_c   1.000
_cell.angle_alpha   90.00
_cell.angle_beta   90.00
_cell.angle_gamma   90.00
#
_symmetry.space_group_name_H-M   'P 1'
#
loop_
_entity.id
_entity.type
_entity.pdbx_description
1 polymer ?
#
loop_
_entity_poly.entity_id
_entity_poly.type
_entity_poly.pdbx_seq_one_letter_code
_entity_poly.pdbx_strand_id
1 'polypeptide(L)'
;MSLSEGNNNFIDRDGILFKVRLDFKSNGKPGRLLFGGKTSEKTAEELREQQMAIFRNVPIQGIQIMDIDISTDIYTMYDELENTDAAYAPMVLTVKADNLECIVRFI
;
A
#
# COMPACT_ATOMS: atom_id res chain seq x y z
N MET A 1 -38.40 -38.85 0.51
CA MET A 1 -37.57 -38.58 1.70
C MET A 1 -36.15 -38.95 1.34
N SER A 2 -35.40 -37.98 0.81
CA SER A 2 -33.96 -38.07 0.61
C SER A 2 -33.38 -36.81 1.25
N LEU A 3 -32.53 -37.01 2.24
CA LEU A 3 -31.98 -35.98 3.10
C LEU A 3 -31.14 -35.00 2.27
N SER A 4 -31.22 -33.74 2.69
CA SER A 4 -30.50 -32.58 2.21
C SER A 4 -29.02 -32.85 1.93
N GLU A 5 -28.62 -32.77 0.67
CA GLU A 5 -27.32 -32.21 0.35
C GLU A 5 -27.41 -30.71 0.62
N GLY A 6 -27.11 -30.34 1.86
CA GLY A 6 -26.82 -28.97 2.21
C GLY A 6 -25.70 -28.52 1.30
N ASN A 7 -26.06 -27.71 0.30
CA ASN A 7 -25.14 -27.04 -0.59
C ASN A 7 -24.23 -26.20 0.30
N ASN A 8 -23.08 -26.76 0.66
CA ASN A 8 -22.09 -26.11 1.51
C ASN A 8 -21.39 -25.07 0.63
N ASN A 9 -22.13 -24.00 0.32
CA ASN A 9 -21.66 -22.78 -0.34
C ASN A 9 -20.62 -22.01 0.52
N PHE A 10 -20.10 -22.62 1.59
CA PHE A 10 -18.98 -22.09 2.35
C PHE A 10 -17.66 -22.09 1.57
N ILE A 11 -17.59 -22.83 0.45
CA ILE A 11 -16.37 -22.96 -0.38
C ILE A 11 -16.24 -21.83 -1.41
N ASP A 12 -17.32 -21.10 -1.72
CA ASP A 12 -17.27 -19.92 -2.60
C ASP A 12 -17.24 -18.64 -1.74
N ARG A 13 -16.23 -18.52 -0.88
CA ARG A 13 -15.94 -17.20 -0.32
C ARG A 13 -15.21 -16.44 -1.41
N ASP A 14 -15.88 -15.40 -1.90
CA ASP A 14 -15.46 -14.45 -2.92
C ASP A 14 -14.23 -13.62 -2.48
N GLY A 15 -13.21 -14.25 -1.90
CA GLY A 15 -12.11 -13.60 -1.19
C GLY A 15 -12.57 -12.64 -0.09
N ILE A 16 -11.65 -11.81 0.37
CA ILE A 16 -11.89 -10.71 1.28
C ILE A 16 -11.42 -9.44 0.58
N LEU A 17 -12.28 -8.43 0.52
CA LEU A 17 -11.95 -7.12 -0.04
C LEU A 17 -11.27 -6.25 1.02
N PHE A 18 -10.11 -5.71 0.68
CA PHE A 18 -9.38 -4.77 1.51
C PHE A 18 -9.15 -3.46 0.76
N LYS A 19 -9.27 -2.35 1.49
CA LYS A 19 -8.82 -1.03 1.06
C LYS A 19 -7.69 -0.60 2.00
N VAL A 20 -6.46 -0.57 1.49
CA VAL A 20 -5.24 -0.35 2.29
C VAL A 20 -4.55 0.91 1.80
N ARG A 21 -4.25 1.85 2.71
CA ARG A 21 -3.40 3.01 2.42
C ARG A 21 -1.96 2.70 2.80
N LEU A 22 -1.05 2.93 1.86
CA LEU A 22 0.38 2.85 2.04
C LEU A 22 0.96 4.27 1.94
N ASP A 23 1.58 4.73 3.03
CA ASP A 23 2.21 6.06 3.07
C ASP A 23 3.74 5.88 2.90
N PHE A 24 4.29 6.29 1.75
CA PHE A 24 5.71 6.16 1.46
C PHE A 24 6.48 7.33 2.06
N LYS A 25 7.25 7.06 3.12
CA LYS A 25 8.02 8.07 3.88
C LYS A 25 9.39 8.36 3.23
N SER A 26 9.77 9.63 3.21
CA SER A 26 11.17 10.06 3.01
C SER A 26 11.52 11.14 4.02
N ASN A 27 12.61 10.94 4.76
CA ASN A 27 13.16 11.96 5.65
C ASN A 27 13.93 12.99 4.82
N GLY A 28 13.75 14.28 5.09
CA GLY A 28 14.70 15.28 4.64
C GLY A 28 16.07 14.99 5.25
N LYS A 29 17.12 14.86 4.45
CA LYS A 29 18.48 14.80 5.02
C LYS A 29 18.85 16.20 5.49
N PRO A 30 19.14 16.43 6.79
CA PRO A 30 19.68 17.70 7.23
C PRO A 30 21.03 17.93 6.54
N GLY A 31 21.12 19.01 5.73
CA GLY A 31 22.40 19.52 5.23
C GLY A 31 22.72 19.38 3.74
N ARG A 32 21.85 18.84 2.88
CA ARG A 32 22.12 18.77 1.41
C ARG A 32 21.37 19.82 0.58
N LEU A 33 21.20 21.02 1.13
CA LEU A 33 20.71 22.19 0.41
C LEU A 33 21.85 22.90 -0.39
N LEU A 34 22.73 22.12 -1.01
CA LEU A 34 23.77 22.62 -1.92
C LEU A 34 23.59 21.92 -3.27
N PHE A 35 22.92 22.62 -4.18
CA PHE A 35 22.88 22.40 -5.64
C PHE A 35 22.51 20.98 -6.13
N GLY A 36 21.22 20.78 -6.44
CA GLY A 36 20.76 19.71 -7.34
C GLY A 36 20.29 18.39 -6.71
N GLY A 37 20.12 18.30 -5.39
CA GLY A 37 19.52 17.13 -4.73
C GLY A 37 17.98 17.08 -4.85
N LYS A 38 17.40 15.88 -4.96
CA LYS A 38 15.95 15.66 -4.92
C LYS A 38 15.38 16.07 -3.55
N THR A 39 14.20 16.68 -3.53
CA THR A 39 13.50 17.01 -2.27
C THR A 39 12.99 15.75 -1.58
N SER A 40 12.65 15.85 -0.29
CA SER A 40 12.00 14.77 0.47
C SER A 40 10.68 14.35 -0.19
N GLU A 41 9.89 15.30 -0.68
CA GLU A 41 8.63 15.03 -1.38
C GLU A 41 8.90 14.23 -2.66
N LYS A 42 9.88 14.65 -3.47
CA LYS A 42 10.19 13.94 -4.72
C LYS A 42 10.71 12.53 -4.46
N THR A 43 11.48 12.36 -3.40
CA THR A 43 12.00 11.03 -2.99
C THR A 43 10.85 10.13 -2.53
N ALA A 44 9.92 10.63 -1.73
CA ALA A 44 8.72 9.90 -1.33
C ALA A 44 7.83 9.53 -2.54
N GLU A 45 7.66 10.46 -3.49
CA GLU A 45 6.92 10.23 -4.72
C GLU A 45 7.54 9.11 -5.56
N GLU A 46 8.86 9.12 -5.74
CA GLU A 46 9.56 8.10 -6.51
C GLU A 46 9.48 6.70 -5.86
N LEU A 47 9.54 6.64 -4.53
CA LEU A 47 9.32 5.39 -3.79
C LEU A 47 7.90 4.84 -4.03
N ARG A 48 6.89 5.72 -4.00
CA ARG A 48 5.50 5.36 -4.32
C ARG A 48 5.38 4.87 -5.76
N GLU A 49 5.98 5.57 -6.72
CA GLU A 49 5.94 5.20 -8.15
C GLU A 49 6.61 3.84 -8.42
N GLN A 50 7.77 3.58 -7.80
CA GLN A 50 8.45 2.30 -7.89
C GLN A 50 7.57 1.17 -7.34
N GLN A 51 6.94 1.37 -6.18
CA GLN A 51 6.08 0.36 -5.58
C GLN A 51 4.79 0.14 -6.38
N MET A 52 4.20 1.20 -6.92
CA MET A 52 3.07 1.13 -7.85
C MET A 52 3.42 0.30 -9.09
N ALA A 53 4.62 0.49 -9.66
CA ALA A 53 5.08 -0.29 -10.80
C ALA A 53 5.20 -1.78 -10.46
N ILE A 54 5.66 -2.13 -9.25
CA ILE A 54 5.67 -3.51 -8.77
C ILE A 54 4.25 -4.05 -8.71
N PHE A 55 3.32 -3.36 -8.06
CA PHE A 55 1.93 -3.82 -7.94
C PHE A 55 1.25 -4.01 -9.29
N ARG A 56 1.52 -3.15 -10.29
CA ARG A 56 0.90 -3.29 -11.62
C ARG A 56 1.43 -4.45 -12.45
N ASN A 57 2.68 -4.87 -12.23
CA ASN A 57 3.37 -5.76 -13.15
C ASN A 57 3.81 -7.09 -12.53
N VAL A 58 3.81 -7.20 -11.20
CA VAL A 58 4.25 -8.39 -10.48
C VAL A 58 3.03 -9.10 -9.88
N PRO A 59 2.70 -10.32 -10.33
CA PRO A 59 1.60 -11.08 -9.74
C PRO A 59 1.96 -11.50 -8.32
N ILE A 60 1.01 -11.36 -7.40
CA ILE A 60 1.15 -11.77 -6.00
C ILE A 60 0.15 -12.89 -5.75
N GLN A 61 0.64 -14.05 -5.32
CA GLN A 61 -0.23 -15.21 -5.09
C GLN A 61 -1.28 -14.90 -4.02
N GLY A 62 -2.54 -15.22 -4.33
CA GLY A 62 -3.68 -15.02 -3.44
C GLY A 62 -4.12 -13.57 -3.26
N ILE A 63 -3.60 -12.64 -4.08
CA ILE A 63 -4.01 -11.23 -4.10
C ILE A 63 -4.31 -10.82 -5.54
N GLN A 64 -5.52 -10.29 -5.76
CA GLN A 64 -5.91 -9.58 -6.96
C GLN A 64 -5.97 -8.08 -6.67
N ILE A 65 -5.21 -7.30 -7.41
CA ILE A 65 -5.28 -5.84 -7.37
C ILE A 65 -6.48 -5.38 -8.22
N MET A 66 -7.43 -4.71 -7.57
CA MET A 66 -8.66 -4.21 -8.20
C MET A 66 -8.50 -2.76 -8.63
N ASP A 67 -7.86 -1.94 -7.80
CA ASP A 67 -7.68 -0.51 -8.04
C ASP A 67 -6.43 0.02 -7.32
N ILE A 68 -5.83 1.06 -7.90
CA ILE A 68 -4.72 1.81 -7.33
C ILE A 68 -5.04 3.30 -7.46
N ASP A 69 -5.30 3.95 -6.32
CA ASP A 69 -5.62 5.37 -6.21
C ASP A 69 -4.44 6.14 -5.61
N ILE A 70 -4.03 7.20 -6.31
CA ILE A 70 -2.91 8.09 -5.96
C ILE A 70 -3.35 9.55 -5.92
N SER A 71 -4.66 9.80 -5.83
CA SER A 71 -5.25 11.15 -5.84
C SER A 71 -4.98 11.94 -4.56
N THR A 72 -4.51 11.29 -3.50
CA THR A 72 -4.17 11.97 -2.25
C THR A 72 -2.84 12.70 -2.40
N ASP A 73 -2.85 14.00 -2.10
CA ASP A 73 -1.67 14.85 -2.18
C ASP A 73 -0.54 14.37 -1.24
N ILE A 74 0.69 14.61 -1.68
CA ILE A 74 1.89 14.43 -0.86
C ILE A 74 1.85 15.44 0.29
N TYR A 75 2.13 14.99 1.50
CA TYR A 75 2.11 15.84 2.69
C TYR A 75 3.40 15.69 3.49
N THR A 76 3.71 16.71 4.29
CA THR A 76 4.90 16.74 5.15
C THR A 76 4.47 16.87 6.60
N MET A 77 5.10 16.08 7.46
CA MET A 77 4.93 16.11 8.91
C MET A 77 6.30 16.36 9.55
N TYR A 78 6.36 17.26 10.52
CA TYR A 78 7.53 17.41 11.37
C TYR A 78 7.64 16.21 12.33
N ASP A 79 8.74 15.48 12.24
CA ASP A 79 9.06 14.32 13.08
C ASP A 79 9.85 14.79 14.30
N GLU A 80 9.22 14.79 15.48
CA GLU A 80 9.84 15.25 16.73
C GLU A 80 11.01 14.36 17.19
N LEU A 81 10.98 13.07 16.85
CA LEU A 81 12.03 12.12 17.25
C LEU A 81 13.31 12.34 16.43
N GLU A 82 13.14 12.58 15.12
CA GLU A 82 14.25 12.82 14.18
C GLU A 82 14.61 14.31 14.05
N ASN A 83 13.83 15.20 14.67
CA ASN A 83 13.96 16.66 14.58
C ASN A 83 14.08 17.15 13.12
N THR A 84 13.21 16.61 12.24
CA THR A 84 13.27 16.88 10.81
C THR A 84 11.89 16.74 10.15
N ASP A 85 11.72 17.36 8.99
CA ASP A 85 10.52 17.19 8.18
C ASP A 85 10.57 15.85 7.41
N ALA A 86 9.48 15.09 7.51
CA ALA A 86 9.26 13.86 6.78
C ALA A 86 8.12 14.04 5.78
N ALA A 87 8.41 13.79 4.51
CA ALA A 87 7.41 13.78 3.45
C ALA A 87 6.80 12.37 3.30
N TYR A 88 5.51 12.32 2.99
CA TYR A 88 4.74 11.09 2.77
C TYR A 88 3.97 11.20 1.46
N ALA A 89 4.16 10.21 0.58
CA ALA A 89 3.39 10.08 -0.66
C ALA A 89 2.37 8.94 -0.52
N PRO A 90 1.05 9.20 -0.40
CA PRO A 90 0.07 8.14 -0.16
C PRO A 90 -0.32 7.38 -1.43
N MET A 91 -0.63 6.09 -1.28
CA MET A 91 -1.27 5.26 -2.30
C MET A 91 -2.31 4.36 -1.65
N VAL A 92 -3.51 4.33 -2.20
CA VAL A 92 -4.59 3.46 -1.73
C VAL A 92 -4.76 2.30 -2.69
N LEU A 93 -4.62 1.08 -2.19
CA LEU A 93 -4.86 -0.15 -2.93
C LEU A 93 -6.22 -0.72 -2.56
N THR A 94 -7.02 -1.03 -3.56
CA THR A 94 -8.18 -1.91 -3.38
C THR A 94 -7.78 -3.29 -3.90
N VAL A 95 -7.87 -4.30 -3.03
CA VAL A 95 -7.46 -5.67 -3.36
C VAL A 95 -8.51 -6.69 -2.92
N LYS A 96 -8.60 -7.78 -3.67
CA LYS A 96 -9.32 -9.00 -3.28
C LYS A 96 -8.27 -10.04 -2.88
N ALA A 97 -8.32 -10.55 -1.65
CA ALA A 97 -7.37 -11.54 -1.15
C ALA A 97 -8.07 -12.86 -0.79
N ASP A 98 -7.40 -13.99 -0.98
CA ASP A 98 -7.99 -15.31 -0.71
C ASP A 98 -8.28 -15.51 0.78
N ASN A 99 -7.43 -14.95 1.64
CA ASN A 99 -7.55 -15.01 3.08
C ASN A 99 -6.87 -13.79 3.75
N LEU A 100 -7.05 -13.67 5.06
CA LEU A 100 -6.53 -12.53 5.84
C LEU A 100 -5.00 -12.54 5.98
N GLU A 101 -4.36 -13.72 5.97
CA GLU A 101 -2.91 -13.87 6.08
C GLU A 101 -2.17 -13.29 4.86
N CYS A 102 -2.82 -13.27 3.69
CA CYS A 102 -2.29 -12.61 2.50
C CYS A 102 -2.04 -11.11 2.70
N ILE A 103 -2.83 -10.43 3.55
CA ILE A 103 -2.77 -8.97 3.73
C ILE A 103 -2.15 -8.57 5.07
N VAL A 104 -2.41 -9.35 6.13
CA VAL A 104 -1.93 -9.07 7.48
C VAL A 104 -1.10 -10.25 7.96
N ARG A 105 0.17 -10.00 8.27
CA ARG A 105 1.04 -11.01 8.86
C ARG A 105 0.67 -11.21 10.34
N PHE A 106 0.25 -12.41 10.69
CA PHE A 106 0.07 -12.82 12.09
C PHE A 106 1.44 -13.13 12.71
N ILE A 107 1.70 -12.59 13.90
CA ILE A 107 2.89 -12.88 14.72
C ILE A 107 2.55 -13.86 15.83
#